data_AF-A0A093P833-F1
#
_entry.id   AF-A0A093P833-F1
#
_cell.length_a   1.000
_cell.length_b   1.000
_cell.length_c   1.000
_cell.angle_alpha   90.00
_cell.angle_beta   90.00
_cell.angle_gamma   90.00
#
_symmetry.space_group_name_H-M   'P 1'
#
loop_
_entity.id
_entity.type
_entity.pdbx_description
1 polymer ?
#
loop_
_entity_poly.entity_id
_entity_poly.type
_entity_poly.pdbx_seq_one_letter_code
_entity_poly.pdbx_strand_id
1 'polypeptide(L)'
;CVCLFVCLFVCLFVCLFVCLFVCLFVCLFVCLFVCLFVCLFVCLFVCLFVCLFVCLFVCLFVCLFVCLFVCLFVCLFVCLFVCLFVCLFVCLFVCLFVCLFVCLFVCLFVCLFVCLFVCLFVCLFVCLFVCLFVCLFVCLFVCLFVCLFVCLFVCLFVCLFVCLFVCLFVCLFVC
;
A
#
# COMPACT_ATOMS: atom_id res chain seq x y z
N CYS A 1 18.48 -74.22 -95.06
CA CYS A 1 17.83 -72.93 -95.39
C CYS A 1 16.66 -72.60 -94.46
N VAL A 2 15.68 -73.51 -94.31
CA VAL A 2 14.49 -73.30 -93.46
C VAL A 2 14.82 -73.11 -91.98
N CYS A 3 15.70 -73.95 -91.43
CA CYS A 3 16.13 -73.85 -90.03
C CYS A 3 16.77 -72.50 -89.70
N LEU A 4 17.67 -71.98 -90.55
CA LEU A 4 18.33 -70.69 -90.31
C LEU A 4 17.34 -69.50 -90.38
N PHE A 5 16.34 -69.59 -91.26
CA PHE A 5 15.29 -68.57 -91.38
C PHE A 5 14.34 -68.59 -90.18
N VAL A 6 13.93 -69.77 -89.71
CA VAL A 6 13.08 -69.91 -88.52
C VAL A 6 13.82 -69.45 -87.27
N CYS A 7 15.08 -69.82 -87.10
CA CYS A 7 15.90 -69.33 -85.99
C CYS A 7 15.99 -67.81 -86.01
N LEU A 8 16.34 -67.21 -87.15
CA LEU A 8 16.51 -65.76 -87.24
C LEU A 8 15.19 -65.00 -87.03
N PHE A 9 14.08 -65.51 -87.53
CA PHE A 9 12.76 -64.92 -87.33
C PHE A 9 12.29 -65.03 -85.89
N VAL A 10 12.46 -66.19 -85.24
CA VAL A 10 12.09 -66.39 -83.83
C VAL A 10 12.99 -65.54 -82.93
N CYS A 11 14.30 -65.52 -83.17
CA CYS A 11 15.22 -64.66 -82.42
C CYS A 11 14.82 -63.18 -82.59
N LEU A 12 14.60 -62.70 -83.81
CA LEU A 12 14.30 -61.30 -84.04
C LEU A 12 12.92 -60.90 -83.50
N PHE A 13 11.92 -61.78 -83.62
CA PHE A 13 10.58 -61.53 -83.09
C PHE A 13 10.56 -61.57 -81.56
N VAL A 14 11.20 -62.56 -80.94
CA VAL A 14 11.28 -62.65 -79.48
C VAL A 14 12.10 -61.50 -78.92
N CYS A 15 13.26 -61.18 -79.50
CA CYS A 15 14.05 -60.03 -79.09
C CYS A 15 13.24 -58.75 -79.24
N LEU A 16 12.67 -58.47 -80.41
CA LEU A 16 11.98 -57.20 -80.63
C LEU A 16 10.70 -57.08 -79.81
N PHE A 17 9.92 -58.15 -79.68
CA PHE A 17 8.67 -58.13 -78.92
C PHE A 17 8.91 -58.10 -77.42
N VAL A 18 9.83 -58.92 -76.89
CA VAL A 18 10.15 -58.91 -75.46
C VAL A 18 10.85 -57.61 -75.08
N CYS A 19 11.83 -57.13 -75.86
CA CYS A 19 12.46 -55.86 -75.57
C CYS A 19 11.45 -54.71 -75.65
N LEU A 20 10.67 -54.60 -76.73
CA LEU A 20 9.80 -53.44 -76.89
C LEU A 20 8.61 -53.49 -75.94
N PHE A 21 8.03 -54.66 -75.69
CA PHE A 21 6.89 -54.78 -74.77
C PHE A 21 7.33 -54.67 -73.32
N VAL A 22 8.40 -55.34 -72.90
CA VAL A 22 8.89 -55.23 -71.51
C VAL A 22 9.42 -53.84 -71.25
N CYS A 23 10.23 -53.27 -72.13
CA CYS A 23 10.69 -51.90 -71.94
C CYS A 23 9.51 -50.93 -71.93
N LEU A 24 8.66 -50.90 -72.97
CA LEU A 24 7.63 -49.89 -73.03
C LEU A 24 6.57 -50.05 -71.95
N PHE A 25 6.15 -51.28 -71.63
CA PHE A 25 5.13 -51.50 -70.61
C PHE A 25 5.68 -51.30 -69.21
N VAL A 26 6.87 -51.83 -68.89
CA VAL A 26 7.46 -51.66 -67.56
C VAL A 26 7.89 -50.21 -67.36
N CYS A 27 8.55 -49.58 -68.33
CA CYS A 27 8.90 -48.16 -68.23
C CYS A 27 7.64 -47.32 -68.08
N LEU A 28 6.66 -47.45 -68.98
CA LEU A 28 5.54 -46.51 -68.99
C LEU A 28 4.60 -46.76 -67.81
N PHE A 29 4.34 -48.02 -67.44
CA PHE A 29 3.47 -48.32 -66.31
C PHE A 29 4.15 -48.02 -64.98
N VAL A 30 5.41 -48.40 -64.78
CA VAL A 30 6.11 -48.11 -63.52
C VAL A 30 6.35 -46.60 -63.40
N CYS A 31 6.82 -45.93 -64.44
CA CYS A 31 7.00 -44.48 -64.39
C CYS A 31 5.65 -43.80 -64.15
N LEU A 32 4.62 -44.07 -64.93
CA LEU A 32 3.38 -43.31 -64.82
C LEU A 32 2.63 -43.64 -63.52
N PHE A 33 2.59 -44.90 -63.10
CA PHE A 33 1.90 -45.29 -61.87
C PHE A 33 2.67 -44.85 -60.63
N VAL A 34 3.99 -45.05 -60.58
CA VAL A 34 4.80 -44.60 -59.42
C VAL A 34 4.83 -43.09 -59.36
N CYS A 35 5.06 -42.39 -60.47
CA CYS A 35 5.04 -40.92 -60.47
C CYS A 35 3.66 -40.42 -60.06
N LEU A 36 2.58 -40.89 -60.68
CA LEU A 36 1.26 -40.31 -60.41
C LEU A 36 0.74 -40.69 -59.03
N PHE A 37 0.95 -41.93 -58.57
CA PHE A 37 0.52 -42.36 -57.25
C PHE A 37 1.37 -41.73 -56.15
N VAL A 38 2.70 -41.72 -56.28
CA VAL A 38 3.57 -41.10 -55.27
C VAL A 38 3.35 -39.60 -55.25
N CYS A 39 3.31 -38.92 -56.39
CA CYS A 39 3.05 -37.48 -56.41
C CYS A 39 1.67 -37.19 -55.83
N LEU A 40 0.60 -37.83 -56.31
CA LEU A 40 -0.74 -37.46 -55.89
C LEU A 40 -1.00 -37.85 -54.43
N PHE A 41 -0.55 -39.03 -54.00
CA PHE A 41 -0.76 -39.48 -52.62
C PHE A 41 0.12 -38.72 -51.63
N VAL A 42 1.40 -38.52 -51.93
CA VAL A 42 2.29 -37.75 -51.05
C VAL A 42 1.87 -36.29 -51.02
N CYS A 43 1.60 -35.66 -52.17
CA CYS A 43 1.13 -34.28 -52.18
C CYS A 43 -0.19 -34.16 -51.43
N LEU A 44 -1.19 -34.96 -51.74
CA LEU A 44 -2.52 -34.78 -51.16
C LEU A 44 -2.54 -35.15 -49.67
N PHE A 45 -1.85 -36.22 -49.27
CA PHE A 45 -1.79 -36.63 -47.87
C PHE A 45 -0.92 -35.68 -47.04
N VAL A 46 0.26 -35.30 -47.52
CA VAL A 46 1.12 -34.35 -46.79
C VAL A 46 0.47 -32.99 -46.73
N CYS A 47 -0.05 -32.46 -47.84
CA CYS A 47 -0.75 -31.17 -47.82
C CYS A 47 -1.96 -31.25 -46.90
N LEU A 48 -2.87 -32.20 -47.08
CA LEU A 48 -4.12 -32.19 -46.33
C LEU A 48 -3.89 -32.51 -44.85
N PHE A 49 -3.03 -33.47 -44.53
CA PHE A 49 -2.78 -33.85 -43.14
C PHE A 49 -1.92 -32.80 -42.42
N VAL A 50 -0.85 -32.30 -43.03
CA VAL A 50 -0.02 -31.26 -42.40
C VAL A 50 -0.80 -29.96 -42.29
N CYS A 51 -1.49 -29.51 -43.34
CA CYS A 51 -2.30 -28.29 -43.24
C CYS A 51 -3.39 -28.46 -42.19
N LEU A 52 -4.20 -29.51 -42.26
CA LEU A 52 -5.36 -29.63 -41.37
C LEU A 52 -4.93 -29.90 -39.92
N PHE A 53 -3.91 -30.73 -39.69
CA PHE A 53 -3.43 -31.01 -38.35
C PHE A 53 -2.68 -29.81 -37.75
N VAL A 54 -1.80 -29.15 -38.50
CA VAL A 54 -1.09 -27.96 -38.01
C VAL A 54 -2.07 -26.81 -37.80
N CYS A 55 -2.97 -26.53 -38.74
CA CYS A 55 -3.98 -25.50 -38.56
C CYS A 55 -4.87 -25.82 -37.35
N LEU A 56 -5.46 -27.01 -37.28
CA LEU A 56 -6.43 -27.30 -36.23
C LEU A 56 -5.76 -27.42 -34.86
N PHE A 57 -4.59 -28.05 -34.77
CA PHE A 57 -3.88 -28.21 -33.50
C PHE A 57 -3.27 -26.88 -33.04
N VAL A 58 -2.60 -26.13 -33.91
CA VAL A 58 -2.02 -24.84 -33.53
C VAL A 58 -3.12 -23.84 -33.21
N CYS A 59 -4.15 -23.71 -34.05
CA CYS A 59 -5.25 -22.79 -33.75
C CYS A 59 -5.96 -23.19 -32.47
N LEU A 60 -6.38 -24.45 -32.32
CA LEU A 60 -7.18 -24.83 -31.16
C LEU A 60 -6.36 -24.86 -29.87
N PHE A 61 -5.11 -25.34 -29.91
CA PHE A 61 -4.26 -25.37 -28.74
C PHE A 61 -3.78 -23.98 -28.35
N VAL A 62 -3.31 -23.17 -29.31
CA VAL A 62 -2.86 -21.79 -29.00
C VAL A 62 -4.04 -20.95 -28.55
N CYS A 63 -5.17 -20.96 -29.25
CA CYS A 63 -6.34 -20.21 -28.81
C CYS A 63 -6.81 -20.68 -27.43
N LEU A 64 -7.05 -21.97 -27.24
CA LEU A 64 -7.63 -22.45 -25.99
C LEU A 64 -6.65 -22.31 -24.82
N PHE A 65 -5.37 -22.60 -25.02
CA PHE A 65 -4.36 -22.48 -23.97
C PHE A 65 -4.05 -21.02 -23.66
N VAL A 66 -3.86 -20.16 -24.66
CA VAL A 66 -3.59 -18.73 -24.42
C VAL A 66 -4.82 -18.07 -23.82
N CYS A 67 -6.02 -18.28 -24.36
CA CYS A 67 -7.23 -17.72 -23.78
C CYS A 67 -7.44 -18.21 -22.35
N LEU A 68 -7.38 -19.51 -22.10
CA LEU A 68 -7.70 -20.04 -20.77
C LEU A 68 -6.60 -19.71 -19.76
N PHE A 69 -5.33 -19.80 -20.14
CA PHE A 69 -4.22 -19.48 -19.24
C PHE A 69 -4.14 -17.98 -18.98
N VAL A 70 -4.24 -17.13 -20.01
CA VAL A 70 -4.21 -15.68 -19.81
C VAL A 70 -5.43 -15.22 -19.02
N CYS A 71 -6.65 -15.64 -19.38
CA CYS A 71 -7.84 -15.26 -18.63
C CYS A 71 -7.75 -15.76 -17.18
N LEU A 72 -7.45 -17.03 -16.96
CA LEU A 72 -7.46 -17.58 -15.59
C LEU A 72 -6.31 -17.03 -14.75
N PHE A 73 -5.10 -16.93 -15.31
CA PHE A 73 -3.95 -16.42 -14.58
C PHE A 73 -4.06 -14.92 -14.34
N VAL A 74 -4.45 -14.11 -15.34
CA VAL A 74 -4.61 -12.66 -15.15
C VAL A 74 -5.77 -12.39 -14.20
N CYS A 75 -6.93 -13.00 -14.37
CA CYS A 75 -8.04 -12.79 -13.45
C CYS A 75 -7.67 -13.22 -12.04
N LEU A 76 -7.14 -14.43 -11.85
CA LEU A 76 -6.87 -14.94 -10.51
C LEU A 76 -5.72 -14.19 -9.84
N PHE A 77 -4.65 -13.87 -10.56
CA PHE A 77 -3.53 -13.13 -10.00
C PHE A 77 -3.89 -11.68 -9.74
N VAL A 78 -4.56 -10.99 -10.67
CA VAL A 78 -4.98 -9.59 -10.45
C VAL A 78 -6.00 -9.51 -9.33
N CYS A 79 -7.04 -10.35 -9.33
CA CYS A 79 -8.01 -10.35 -8.25
C CYS A 79 -7.35 -10.67 -6.91
N LEU A 80 -6.59 -11.76 -6.81
CA LEU A 80 -6.03 -12.17 -5.52
C LEU A 80 -4.96 -11.21 -5.02
N PHE A 81 -4.08 -10.73 -5.89
CA PHE A 81 -3.02 -9.81 -5.50
C PHE A 81 -3.57 -8.42 -5.19
N VAL A 82 -4.46 -7.86 -6.02
CA VAL A 82 -5.05 -6.54 -5.76
C VAL A 82 -5.94 -6.60 -4.52
N CYS A 83 -6.82 -7.60 -4.39
CA CYS A 83 -7.66 -7.72 -3.19
C CYS A 83 -6.79 -7.89 -1.95
N LEU A 84 -5.86 -8.85 -1.94
CA LEU A 84 -5.08 -9.14 -0.74
C LEU A 84 -4.12 -8.00 -0.39
N PHE A 85 -3.46 -7.38 -1.37
CA PHE A 85 -2.55 -6.27 -1.12
C PHE A 85 -3.30 -5.01 -0.69
N VAL A 86 -4.40 -4.65 -1.37
CA VAL A 86 -5.19 -3.48 -0.99
C VAL A 86 -5.84 -3.69 0.37
N CYS A 87 -6.49 -4.84 0.61
CA CYS A 87 -7.08 -5.11 1.91
C CYS A 87 -6.02 -5.13 3.01
N LEU A 88 -4.92 -5.86 2.85
CA LEU A 88 -3.93 -5.99 3.91
C LEU A 88 -3.17 -4.69 4.13
N PHE A 89 -2.76 -3.99 3.07
CA PHE A 89 -2.02 -2.74 3.19
C PHE A 89 -2.91 -1.61 3.71
N VAL A 90 -4.11 -1.43 3.17
CA VAL A 90 -5.02 -0.38 3.64
C VAL A 90 -5.46 -0.67 5.07
N CYS A 91 -5.90 -1.89 5.39
CA CYS A 91 -6.32 -2.21 6.75
C CYS A 91 -5.15 -2.07 7.73
N LEU A 92 -3.98 -2.64 7.43
CA LEU A 92 -2.86 -2.62 8.37
C LEU A 92 -2.27 -1.21 8.52
N PHE A 93 -2.11 -0.47 7.41
CA PHE A 93 -1.54 0.87 7.46
C PHE A 93 -2.52 1.86 8.09
N VAL A 94 -3.81 1.83 7.72
CA VAL A 94 -4.80 2.73 8.33
C VAL A 94 -4.99 2.40 9.80
N CYS A 95 -5.19 1.13 10.16
CA CYS A 95 -5.36 0.76 11.56
C CYS A 95 -4.11 1.10 12.37
N LEU A 96 -2.91 0.71 11.92
CA LEU A 96 -1.71 0.92 12.72
C LEU A 96 -1.33 2.39 12.78
N PHE A 97 -1.40 3.12 11.66
CA PHE A 97 -1.03 4.53 11.64
C PHE A 97 -2.06 5.40 12.37
N VAL A 98 -3.36 5.19 12.15
CA VAL A 98 -4.39 5.96 12.84
C VAL A 98 -4.39 5.63 14.33
N CYS A 99 -4.38 4.36 14.72
CA CYS A 99 -4.36 4.01 16.14
C CYS A 99 -3.08 4.51 16.81
N LEU A 100 -1.90 4.27 16.23
CA LEU A 100 -0.64 4.66 16.87
C LEU A 100 -0.47 6.18 16.90
N PHE A 101 -0.80 6.87 15.80
CA PHE A 101 -0.66 8.33 15.75
C PHE A 101 -1.70 9.01 16.64
N VAL A 102 -2.96 8.59 16.62
CA VAL A 102 -3.99 9.17 17.49
C VAL A 102 -3.68 8.87 18.95
N CYS A 103 -3.37 7.62 19.30
CA CYS A 103 -3.02 7.28 20.69
C CYS A 103 -1.78 8.05 21.15
N LEU A 104 -0.69 8.04 20.38
CA LEU A 104 0.55 8.67 20.82
C LEU A 104 0.43 10.20 20.84
N PHE A 105 -0.19 10.80 19.82
CA PHE A 105 -0.33 12.25 19.76
C PHE A 105 -1.34 12.76 20.80
N VAL A 106 -2.50 12.12 20.94
CA VAL A 106 -3.49 12.54 21.94
C VAL A 106 -2.95 12.31 23.35
N CYS A 107 -2.40 11.13 23.66
CA CYS A 107 -1.87 10.88 24.99
C CYS A 107 -0.70 11.81 25.30
N LEU A 108 0.27 11.95 24.39
CA LEU A 108 1.46 12.77 24.68
C LEU A 108 1.11 14.25 24.71
N PHE A 109 0.30 14.75 23.78
CA PHE A 109 -0.07 16.16 23.75
C PHE A 109 -0.99 16.52 24.91
N VAL A 110 -2.02 15.71 25.21
CA VAL A 110 -2.92 15.99 26.34
C VAL A 110 -2.17 15.87 27.65
N CYS A 111 -1.41 14.79 27.88
CA CYS A 111 -0.66 14.65 29.13
C CYS A 111 0.38 15.76 29.27
N LEU A 112 1.19 16.04 28.25
CA LEU A 112 2.25 17.04 28.37
C LEU A 112 1.69 18.46 28.48
N PHE A 113 0.68 18.80 27.67
CA PHE A 113 0.10 20.14 27.68
C PHE A 113 -0.72 20.38 28.95
N VAL A 114 -1.56 19.43 29.37
CA VAL A 114 -2.35 19.58 30.60
C VAL A 114 -1.43 19.59 31.81
N CYS A 115 -0.49 18.64 31.94
CA CYS A 115 0.42 18.64 33.08
C CYS A 115 1.28 19.89 33.12
N LEU A 116 1.90 20.28 32.01
CA LEU A 116 2.80 21.43 31.99
C LEU A 116 2.04 22.75 32.18
N PHE A 117 0.88 22.91 31.53
CA PHE A 117 0.09 24.12 31.65
C PHE A 117 -0.53 24.23 33.05
N VAL A 118 -1.12 23.16 33.58
CA VAL A 118 -1.71 23.18 34.93
C VAL A 118 -0.62 23.39 35.97
N CYS A 119 0.49 22.65 35.92
CA CYS A 119 1.59 22.84 36.88
C CYS A 119 2.16 24.25 36.78
N LEU A 120 2.49 24.74 35.58
CA LEU A 120 3.12 26.05 35.44
C LEU A 120 2.15 27.19 35.78
N PHE A 121 0.91 27.12 35.32
CA PHE A 121 -0.08 28.16 35.58
C PHE A 121 -0.52 28.17 37.04
N VAL A 122 -0.80 27.02 37.65
CA VAL A 122 -1.18 26.95 39.06
C VAL A 122 -0.01 27.35 39.95
N CYS A 123 1.19 26.81 39.73
CA CYS A 123 2.34 27.18 40.55
C CYS A 123 2.67 28.66 40.39
N LEU A 124 2.75 29.18 39.17
CA LEU A 124 3.14 30.56 38.95
C LEU A 124 2.05 31.53 39.42
N PHE A 125 0.78 31.26 39.14
CA PHE A 125 -0.32 32.13 39.55
C PHE A 125 -0.54 32.08 41.06
N VAL A 126 -0.55 30.89 41.68
CA VAL A 126 -0.72 30.77 43.13
C VAL A 126 0.48 31.37 43.86
N CYS A 127 1.72 31.03 43.47
CA CYS A 127 2.89 31.61 44.13
C CYS A 127 2.93 33.13 43.93
N LEU A 128 2.76 33.64 42.71
CA LEU A 128 2.88 35.07 42.47
C LEU A 128 1.72 35.84 43.09
N PHE A 129 0.49 35.37 42.96
CA PHE A 129 -0.68 36.06 43.51
C PHE A 129 -0.70 35.99 45.04
N VAL A 130 -0.43 34.83 45.64
CA VAL A 130 -0.40 34.70 47.10
C VAL A 130 0.77 35.50 47.67
N CYS A 131 1.98 35.37 47.13
CA CYS A 131 3.12 36.13 47.63
C CYS A 131 2.89 37.64 47.46
N LEU A 132 2.46 38.10 46.28
CA LEU A 132 2.29 39.53 46.03
C LEU A 132 1.11 40.10 46.81
N PHE A 133 -0.03 39.42 46.85
CA PHE A 133 -1.20 39.87 47.58
C PHE A 133 -0.96 39.84 49.09
N VAL A 134 -0.41 38.76 49.64
CA VAL A 134 -0.15 38.66 51.08
C VAL A 134 0.92 39.65 51.48
N CYS A 135 2.05 39.74 50.77
CA CYS A 135 3.08 40.71 51.11
C CYS A 135 2.55 42.14 50.98
N LEU A 136 1.89 42.50 49.87
CA LEU A 136 1.43 43.87 49.67
C LEU A 136 0.29 44.23 50.62
N PHE A 137 -0.69 43.36 50.80
CA PHE A 137 -1.83 43.63 51.68
C PHE A 137 -1.42 43.62 53.15
N VAL A 138 -0.65 42.63 53.61
CA VAL A 138 -0.21 42.58 55.01
C VAL A 138 0.74 43.73 55.30
N CYS A 139 1.74 43.99 54.45
CA CYS A 139 2.65 45.12 54.69
C CYS A 139 1.88 46.45 54.66
N LEU A 140 1.04 46.68 53.65
CA LEU A 140 0.33 47.96 53.54
C LEU A 140 -0.72 48.13 54.64
N PHE A 141 -1.49 47.10 54.97
CA PHE A 141 -2.51 47.17 56.01
C PHE A 141 -1.88 47.27 57.40
N VAL A 142 -0.87 46.46 57.71
CA VAL A 142 -0.19 46.53 59.02
C VAL A 142 0.53 47.85 59.16
N CYS A 143 1.31 48.29 58.17
CA CYS A 143 1.98 49.59 58.24
C CYS A 143 0.97 50.73 58.37
N LEU A 144 -0.08 50.76 57.54
CA LEU A 144 -1.03 51.86 57.56
C LEU A 144 -1.89 51.85 58.83
N PHE A 145 -2.39 50.68 59.25
CA PHE A 145 -3.24 50.57 60.43
C PHE A 145 -2.44 50.78 61.71
N VAL A 146 -1.26 50.15 61.85
CA VAL A 146 -0.44 50.32 63.07
C VAL A 146 0.08 51.76 63.14
N CYS A 147 0.64 52.32 62.06
CA CYS A 147 1.10 53.70 62.09
C CYS A 147 -0.06 54.66 62.36
N LEU A 148 -1.19 54.53 61.66
CA LEU A 148 -2.30 55.47 61.83
C LEU A 148 -2.98 55.30 63.19
N PHE A 149 -3.23 54.08 63.64
CA PHE A 149 -3.88 53.83 64.93
C PHE A 149 -2.96 54.18 66.10
N VAL A 150 -1.68 53.77 66.07
CA VAL A 150 -0.75 54.11 67.15
C VAL A 150 -0.50 55.61 67.18
N CYS A 151 -0.22 56.25 66.05
CA CYS A 151 -0.03 57.70 66.05
C CYS A 151 -1.29 58.43 66.50
N LEU A 152 -2.46 58.08 65.97
CA LEU A 152 -3.70 58.79 66.31
C LEU A 152 -4.17 58.51 67.73
N PHE A 153 -4.16 57.26 68.16
CA PHE A 153 -4.60 56.88 69.51
C PHE A 153 -3.62 57.35 70.57
N VAL A 154 -2.31 57.15 70.39
CA VAL A 154 -1.33 57.59 71.38
C VAL A 154 -1.30 59.12 71.44
N CYS A 155 -1.25 59.83 70.31
CA CYS A 155 -1.27 61.29 70.35
C CYS A 155 -2.59 61.80 70.94
N LEU A 156 -3.75 61.30 70.52
CA LEU A 156 -5.02 61.82 71.00
C LEU A 156 -5.29 61.44 72.45
N PHE A 157 -5.02 60.20 72.85
CA PHE A 157 -5.25 59.74 74.22
C PHE A 157 -4.24 60.35 75.18
N VAL A 158 -2.95 60.37 74.85
CA VAL A 158 -1.96 61.00 75.73
C VAL A 158 -2.21 62.50 75.83
N CYS A 159 -2.44 63.21 74.73
CA CYS A 159 -2.75 64.63 74.81
C CYS A 159 -4.03 64.87 75.61
N LEU A 160 -5.12 64.16 75.32
CA LEU A 160 -6.40 64.43 75.97
C LEU A 160 -6.40 64.00 77.44
N PHE A 161 -5.82 62.84 77.78
CA PHE A 161 -5.79 62.35 79.15
C PHE A 161 -4.80 63.15 79.99
N VAL A 162 -3.61 63.47 79.48
CA VAL A 162 -2.65 64.31 80.21
C VAL A 162 -3.23 65.71 80.40
N CYS A 163 -3.79 66.33 79.36
CA CYS A 163 -4.43 67.64 79.51
C CYS A 163 -5.56 67.58 80.54
N LEU A 164 -6.47 66.61 80.43
CA LEU A 164 -7.64 66.54 81.31
C LEU A 164 -7.28 66.20 82.76
N PHE A 165 -6.33 65.28 82.96
CA PHE A 165 -5.87 64.92 84.29
C PHE A 165 -5.09 66.07 84.94
N VAL A 166 -4.21 66.74 84.19
CA VAL A 166 -3.48 67.91 84.70
C VAL A 166 -4.46 69.04 85.02
N CYS A 167 -5.42 69.34 84.13
CA CYS A 167 -6.45 70.35 84.40
C CYS A 167 -7.27 70.00 85.64
N LEU A 168 -7.74 68.75 85.78
CA LEU A 168 -8.58 68.34 86.89
C LEU A 168 -7.83 68.29 88.22
N PHE A 169 -6.58 67.82 88.21
CA PHE A 169 -5.73 67.80 89.41
C PHE A 169 -5.39 69.22 89.88
N VAL A 170 -5.11 70.14 88.94
CA VAL A 170 -4.89 71.55 89.26
C VAL A 170 -6.17 72.20 89.79
N CYS A 171 -7.34 71.90 89.22
CA CYS A 171 -8.61 72.44 89.71
C CYS A 171 -9.02 71.90 91.09
N LEU A 172 -8.59 70.70 91.47
CA LEU A 172 -9.02 70.04 92.72
C LEU A 172 -8.08 70.29 93.90
N PHE A 173 -6.81 70.61 93.64
CA PHE A 173 -5.80 70.91 94.68
C PHE A 173 -5.49 72.40 94.87
N VAL A 174 -5.97 73.28 93.97
CA VAL A 174 -5.76 74.73 94.03
C VAL A 174 -7.06 75.49 94.39
N CYS A 175 -8.09 74.77 94.84
CA CYS A 175 -9.28 75.32 95.51
C CYS A 175 -9.32 74.83 96.96
#